data_AF-A0A226D3N6-F1
#
_entry.id   AF-A0A226D3N6-F1
#
_cell.length_a   1.000
_cell.length_b   1.000
_cell.length_c   1.000
_cell.angle_alpha   90.00
_cell.angle_beta   90.00
_cell.angle_gamma   90.00
#
_symmetry.space_group_name_H-M   'P 1'
#
loop_
_entity.id
_entity.type
_entity.pdbx_description
1 polymer ?
#
loop_
_entity_poly.entity_id
_entity_poly.type
_entity_poly.pdbx_seq_one_letter_code
_entity_poly.pdbx_strand_id
1 'polypeptide(L)'
;MATLISKIFGNIEHLENINFRLSGDHNSGNISHNKNIVVTCTASIFNLFHNTNITIEAKSSKIELCECANVLIFGSDNEIVFKTSSHLKFHGDGNNCSGSLNRNVKHDCNQSKSVLERNSDIKLSGNRNNVVAKDNTNLSISGDGHQIIVENADSHIITRGENSLGIEKESDFGQPGSKLIRFLISYNGQATINKDFCKLGNIKLKKTFDRCHVDIEIHMPESVQVVHKTAGKIIVSGISNTGEKEQLTITGPQVDQISQKMNCFRITFDNTS
;
A
#
# COMPACT_ATOMS: atom_id res chain seq x y z
N MET A 1 -20.94 -5.23 -32.99
CA MET A 1 -19.86 -5.64 -32.07
C MET A 1 -18.99 -6.63 -32.83
N ALA A 2 -17.78 -6.26 -33.22
CA ALA A 2 -16.86 -7.22 -33.84
C ALA A 2 -16.32 -8.13 -32.73
N THR A 3 -16.56 -9.44 -32.84
CA THR A 3 -16.02 -10.41 -31.88
C THR A 3 -14.84 -11.10 -32.56
N LEU A 4 -13.62 -10.68 -32.23
CA LEU A 4 -12.43 -11.40 -32.67
C LEU A 4 -12.15 -12.54 -31.68
N ILE A 5 -12.68 -13.73 -31.94
CA ILE A 5 -12.35 -14.93 -31.17
C ILE A 5 -11.02 -15.48 -31.74
N SER A 6 -9.89 -14.93 -31.30
CA SER A 6 -8.57 -15.44 -31.69
C SER A 6 -8.08 -16.51 -30.71
N LYS A 7 -7.59 -17.63 -31.24
CA LYS A 7 -6.91 -18.69 -30.47
C LYS A 7 -5.45 -18.36 -30.13
N ILE A 8 -4.92 -17.25 -30.64
CA ILE A 8 -3.58 -16.73 -30.38
C ILE A 8 -3.69 -15.22 -30.24
N PHE A 9 -3.36 -14.66 -29.07
CA PHE A 9 -3.57 -13.23 -28.87
C PHE A 9 -2.70 -12.34 -29.74
N GLY A 10 -1.48 -12.76 -30.12
CA GLY A 10 -0.68 -12.06 -31.14
C GLY A 10 -0.51 -10.56 -30.87
N ASN A 11 -0.19 -9.78 -31.91
CA ASN A 11 -0.20 -8.32 -31.82
C ASN A 11 -1.53 -7.80 -32.39
N ILE A 12 -2.39 -7.26 -31.53
CA ILE A 12 -3.68 -6.66 -31.87
C ILE A 12 -3.56 -5.15 -31.67
N GLU A 13 -3.26 -4.43 -32.73
CA GLU A 13 -3.22 -2.96 -32.73
C GLU A 13 -4.36 -2.43 -33.60
N HIS A 14 -5.24 -1.61 -33.02
CA HIS A 14 -6.32 -0.97 -33.76
C HIS A 14 -6.55 0.45 -33.25
N LEU A 15 -6.51 1.42 -34.15
CA LEU A 15 -6.66 2.85 -33.82
C LEU A 15 -8.13 3.33 -33.81
N GLU A 16 -9.09 2.44 -34.12
CA GLU A 16 -10.47 2.83 -34.49
C GLU A 16 -11.55 2.47 -33.45
N ASN A 17 -11.24 2.48 -32.15
CA ASN A 17 -12.27 2.35 -31.09
C ASN A 17 -13.10 1.05 -31.17
N ILE A 18 -12.47 -0.08 -31.47
CA ILE A 18 -13.17 -1.37 -31.58
C ILE A 18 -13.37 -1.99 -30.19
N ASN A 19 -14.48 -2.72 -30.04
CA ASN A 19 -14.77 -3.55 -28.87
C ASN A 19 -14.17 -4.94 -29.09
N PHE A 20 -13.37 -5.45 -28.15
CA PHE A 20 -12.75 -6.77 -28.23
C PHE A 20 -13.28 -7.70 -27.15
N ARG A 21 -13.48 -8.96 -27.55
CA ARG A 21 -13.59 -10.08 -26.62
C ARG A 21 -12.58 -11.14 -27.02
N LEU A 22 -11.69 -11.44 -26.10
CA LEU A 22 -10.53 -12.30 -26.28
C LEU A 22 -10.65 -13.45 -25.28
N SER A 23 -10.49 -14.70 -25.73
CA SER A 23 -10.53 -15.84 -24.82
C SER A 23 -9.59 -16.96 -25.27
N GLY A 24 -8.81 -17.49 -24.33
CA GLY A 24 -7.89 -18.60 -24.57
C GLY A 24 -6.78 -18.68 -23.54
N ASP A 25 -6.14 -19.84 -23.46
CA ASP A 25 -5.07 -20.14 -22.49
C ASP A 25 -3.70 -20.22 -23.17
N HIS A 26 -2.63 -20.04 -22.39
CA HIS A 26 -1.23 -20.15 -22.85
C HIS A 26 -0.88 -19.21 -24.01
N ASN A 27 -1.50 -18.05 -24.02
CA ASN A 27 -1.34 -17.09 -25.09
C ASN A 27 -0.41 -15.96 -24.68
N SER A 28 0.21 -15.33 -25.67
CA SER A 28 0.91 -14.08 -25.48
C SER A 28 0.52 -13.04 -26.53
N GLY A 29 0.53 -11.76 -26.15
CA GLY A 29 0.20 -10.72 -27.08
C GLY A 29 0.25 -9.30 -26.57
N ASN A 30 0.23 -8.36 -27.51
CA ASN A 30 0.11 -6.92 -27.26
C ASN A 30 -1.24 -6.44 -27.77
N ILE A 31 -1.94 -5.62 -26.97
CA ILE A 31 -3.21 -5.00 -27.36
C ILE A 31 -3.06 -3.50 -27.17
N SER A 32 -3.29 -2.68 -28.21
CA SER A 32 -3.12 -1.24 -28.10
C SER A 32 -4.21 -0.40 -28.76
N HIS A 33 -4.51 0.76 -28.16
CA HIS A 33 -5.39 1.82 -28.68
C HIS A 33 -6.91 1.49 -28.77
N ASN A 34 -7.45 0.68 -27.86
CA ASN A 34 -8.85 0.22 -27.88
C ASN A 34 -9.70 0.77 -26.73
N LYS A 35 -11.03 0.66 -26.84
CA LYS A 35 -12.00 1.28 -25.91
C LYS A 35 -12.79 0.37 -25.00
N ASN A 36 -13.04 -0.87 -25.40
CA ASN A 36 -13.76 -1.84 -24.58
C ASN A 36 -13.13 -3.20 -24.82
N ILE A 37 -12.38 -3.69 -23.85
CA ILE A 37 -11.65 -4.95 -23.97
C ILE A 37 -12.17 -5.88 -22.90
N VAL A 38 -12.57 -7.08 -23.30
CA VAL A 38 -12.85 -8.19 -22.40
C VAL A 38 -11.87 -9.31 -22.71
N VAL A 39 -11.09 -9.74 -21.74
CA VAL A 39 -10.16 -10.87 -21.88
C VAL A 39 -10.51 -11.94 -20.87
N THR A 40 -10.54 -13.20 -21.28
CA THR A 40 -10.64 -14.37 -20.38
C THR A 40 -9.51 -15.34 -20.70
N CYS A 41 -8.60 -15.59 -19.76
CA CYS A 41 -7.38 -16.33 -20.06
C CYS A 41 -6.77 -17.04 -18.86
N THR A 42 -6.05 -18.13 -19.12
CA THR A 42 -5.19 -18.81 -18.14
C THR A 42 -3.76 -18.88 -18.65
N ALA A 43 -2.79 -18.83 -17.74
CA ALA A 43 -1.37 -19.05 -18.05
C ALA A 43 -0.84 -18.20 -19.22
N SER A 44 -1.29 -16.95 -19.32
CA SER A 44 -1.07 -16.10 -20.49
C SER A 44 -0.26 -14.85 -20.15
N ILE A 45 0.28 -14.18 -21.16
CA ILE A 45 1.11 -12.97 -21.02
C ILE A 45 0.55 -11.87 -21.91
N PHE A 46 0.11 -10.77 -21.31
CA PHE A 46 -0.49 -9.66 -22.06
C PHE A 46 0.15 -8.35 -21.73
N ASN A 47 0.32 -7.53 -22.76
CA ASN A 47 0.68 -6.14 -22.59
C ASN A 47 -0.40 -5.27 -23.23
N LEU A 48 -0.99 -4.38 -22.45
CA LEU A 48 -2.03 -3.47 -22.89
C LEU A 48 -1.51 -2.03 -22.85
N PHE A 49 -1.54 -1.34 -23.99
CA PHE A 49 -1.04 0.02 -24.15
C PHE A 49 -2.13 0.98 -24.63
N HIS A 50 -2.32 2.11 -23.94
CA HIS A 50 -3.26 3.16 -24.35
C HIS A 50 -4.71 2.66 -24.54
N ASN A 51 -5.15 1.72 -23.70
CA ASN A 51 -6.50 1.16 -23.78
C ASN A 51 -7.41 1.71 -22.68
N THR A 52 -8.72 1.71 -22.93
CA THR A 52 -9.73 2.12 -21.94
C THR A 52 -10.81 1.06 -21.77
N ASN A 53 -11.52 1.10 -20.64
CA ASN A 53 -12.61 0.18 -20.24
C ASN A 53 -12.24 -1.30 -20.45
N ILE A 54 -11.32 -1.75 -19.63
CA ILE A 54 -10.69 -3.07 -19.75
C ILE A 54 -11.23 -3.96 -18.63
N THR A 55 -11.65 -5.16 -18.99
CA THR A 55 -12.12 -6.20 -18.07
C THR A 55 -11.36 -7.49 -18.37
N ILE A 56 -10.58 -7.99 -17.40
CA ILE A 56 -9.75 -9.19 -17.58
C ILE A 56 -10.10 -10.20 -16.50
N GLU A 57 -10.55 -11.37 -16.93
CA GLU A 57 -10.61 -12.59 -16.12
C GLU A 57 -9.34 -13.39 -16.38
N ALA A 58 -8.45 -13.47 -15.40
CA ALA A 58 -7.18 -14.15 -15.59
C ALA A 58 -6.81 -15.05 -14.42
N LYS A 59 -6.19 -16.19 -14.74
CA LYS A 59 -5.54 -17.03 -13.75
C LYS A 59 -4.09 -17.31 -14.14
N SER A 60 -3.18 -17.25 -13.19
CA SER A 60 -1.76 -17.57 -13.37
C SER A 60 -1.11 -16.85 -14.56
N SER A 61 -1.51 -15.60 -14.80
CA SER A 61 -1.13 -14.83 -15.98
C SER A 61 -0.28 -13.62 -15.64
N LYS A 62 0.49 -13.13 -16.61
CA LYS A 62 1.25 -11.88 -16.51
C LYS A 62 0.55 -10.80 -17.32
N ILE A 63 0.31 -9.65 -16.71
CA ILE A 63 -0.47 -8.57 -17.32
C ILE A 63 0.27 -7.26 -17.13
N GLU A 64 0.76 -6.67 -18.21
CA GLU A 64 1.33 -5.32 -18.22
C GLU A 64 0.29 -4.31 -18.73
N LEU A 65 0.13 -3.20 -18.01
CA LEU A 65 -0.75 -2.10 -18.34
C LEU A 65 0.06 -0.81 -18.43
N CYS A 66 0.08 -0.18 -19.59
CA CYS A 66 0.72 1.12 -19.75
C CYS A 66 -0.28 2.11 -20.33
N GLU A 67 -0.43 3.26 -19.68
CA GLU A 67 -1.35 4.33 -20.10
C GLU A 67 -2.79 3.83 -20.32
N CYS A 68 -3.24 2.93 -19.46
CA CYS A 68 -4.58 2.37 -19.51
C CYS A 68 -5.53 3.08 -18.54
N ALA A 69 -6.84 3.08 -18.83
CA ALA A 69 -7.85 3.65 -17.94
C ALA A 69 -9.06 2.73 -17.73
N ASN A 70 -9.67 2.81 -16.55
CA ASN A 70 -10.87 2.04 -16.18
C ASN A 70 -10.62 0.52 -16.34
N VAL A 71 -9.64 0.00 -15.61
CA VAL A 71 -9.24 -1.40 -15.70
C VAL A 71 -9.79 -2.19 -14.51
N LEU A 72 -10.41 -3.32 -14.80
CA LEU A 72 -10.85 -4.31 -13.83
C LEU A 72 -10.21 -5.65 -14.16
N ILE A 73 -9.41 -6.20 -13.23
CA ILE A 73 -8.84 -7.55 -13.34
C ILE A 73 -9.37 -8.39 -12.18
N PHE A 74 -9.86 -9.58 -12.51
CA PHE A 74 -10.32 -10.57 -11.55
C PHE A 74 -9.70 -11.93 -11.83
N GLY A 75 -9.61 -12.75 -10.79
CA GLY A 75 -9.08 -14.12 -10.84
C GLY A 75 -7.94 -14.29 -9.84
N SER A 76 -7.03 -15.23 -10.08
CA SER A 76 -6.03 -15.61 -9.08
C SER A 76 -4.62 -15.76 -9.62
N ASP A 77 -3.64 -15.60 -8.74
CA ASP A 77 -2.23 -15.93 -8.99
C ASP A 77 -1.61 -15.16 -10.17
N ASN A 78 -2.09 -13.95 -10.46
CA ASN A 78 -1.56 -13.13 -11.55
C ASN A 78 -0.38 -12.27 -11.10
N GLU A 79 0.49 -11.92 -12.06
CA GLU A 79 1.50 -10.88 -11.92
C GLU A 79 1.09 -9.66 -12.75
N ILE A 80 0.81 -8.54 -12.10
CA ILE A 80 0.25 -7.35 -12.76
C ILE A 80 1.24 -6.19 -12.64
N VAL A 81 1.75 -5.71 -13.77
CA VAL A 81 2.62 -4.53 -13.82
C VAL A 81 1.83 -3.38 -14.44
N PHE A 82 1.86 -2.19 -13.84
CA PHE A 82 1.09 -1.07 -14.37
C PHE A 82 1.76 0.29 -14.23
N LYS A 83 1.70 1.11 -15.28
CA LYS A 83 2.39 2.41 -15.33
C LYS A 83 1.51 3.49 -15.97
N THR A 84 1.56 4.70 -15.42
CA THR A 84 0.88 5.89 -15.97
C THR A 84 -0.61 5.66 -16.28
N SER A 85 -1.27 4.83 -15.49
CA SER A 85 -2.64 4.36 -15.71
C SER A 85 -3.59 4.92 -14.65
N SER A 86 -4.91 4.79 -14.89
CA SER A 86 -5.92 5.36 -13.99
C SER A 86 -7.12 4.46 -13.75
N HIS A 87 -7.71 4.56 -12.55
CA HIS A 87 -8.90 3.80 -12.14
C HIS A 87 -8.71 2.28 -12.28
N LEU A 88 -7.67 1.77 -11.63
CA LEU A 88 -7.30 0.37 -11.64
C LEU A 88 -7.99 -0.36 -10.49
N LYS A 89 -8.56 -1.53 -10.78
CA LYS A 89 -9.19 -2.41 -9.78
C LYS A 89 -8.73 -3.84 -10.01
N PHE A 90 -8.21 -4.45 -8.96
CA PHE A 90 -7.77 -5.84 -8.96
C PHE A 90 -8.53 -6.59 -7.88
N HIS A 91 -9.01 -7.80 -8.18
CA HIS A 91 -9.76 -8.63 -7.24
C HIS A 91 -9.37 -10.11 -7.33
N GLY A 92 -9.25 -10.75 -6.16
CA GLY A 92 -9.01 -12.20 -6.02
C GLY A 92 -7.65 -12.55 -5.41
N ASP A 93 -7.39 -13.83 -5.19
CA ASP A 93 -6.28 -14.27 -4.34
C ASP A 93 -4.95 -14.41 -5.10
N GLY A 94 -3.84 -14.11 -4.43
CA GLY A 94 -2.49 -14.30 -4.98
C GLY A 94 -2.11 -13.36 -6.14
N ASN A 95 -2.90 -12.31 -6.40
CA ASN A 95 -2.62 -11.35 -7.45
C ASN A 95 -1.55 -10.36 -7.01
N ASN A 96 -0.31 -10.63 -7.41
CA ASN A 96 0.81 -9.73 -7.16
C ASN A 96 0.76 -8.56 -8.13
N CYS A 97 1.07 -7.36 -7.64
CA CYS A 97 1.09 -6.17 -8.47
C CYS A 97 2.30 -5.27 -8.22
N SER A 98 2.76 -4.60 -9.27
CA SER A 98 3.73 -3.51 -9.16
C SER A 98 3.33 -2.36 -10.09
N GLY A 99 3.51 -1.12 -9.66
CA GLY A 99 3.17 -0.03 -10.54
C GLY A 99 3.53 1.37 -10.07
N SER A 100 3.70 2.27 -11.05
CA SER A 100 4.10 3.64 -10.79
C SER A 100 3.38 4.72 -11.61
N LEU A 101 3.29 5.92 -11.02
CA LEU A 101 2.69 7.11 -11.63
C LEU A 101 1.19 6.98 -11.94
N ASN A 102 0.45 6.20 -11.15
CA ASN A 102 -0.96 5.93 -11.38
C ASN A 102 -1.88 6.77 -10.51
N ARG A 103 -3.16 6.84 -10.90
CA ARG A 103 -4.24 7.47 -10.12
C ARG A 103 -5.32 6.47 -9.80
N ASN A 104 -5.81 6.45 -8.56
CA ASN A 104 -6.91 5.61 -8.10
C ASN A 104 -6.65 4.11 -8.32
N VAL A 105 -5.83 3.52 -7.45
CA VAL A 105 -5.52 2.09 -7.47
C VAL A 105 -6.31 1.39 -6.37
N LYS A 106 -7.09 0.36 -6.73
CA LYS A 106 -7.78 -0.53 -5.79
C LYS A 106 -7.28 -1.95 -5.96
N HIS A 107 -6.86 -2.58 -4.87
CA HIS A 107 -6.35 -3.95 -4.88
C HIS A 107 -7.03 -4.70 -3.74
N ASP A 108 -8.02 -5.50 -4.09
CA ASP A 108 -8.87 -6.25 -3.18
C ASP A 108 -8.54 -7.74 -3.27
N CYS A 109 -7.44 -8.12 -2.64
CA CYS A 109 -6.79 -9.42 -2.85
C CYS A 109 -6.34 -10.01 -1.52
N ASN A 110 -6.31 -11.34 -1.40
CA ASN A 110 -5.64 -12.00 -0.27
C ASN A 110 -4.28 -12.54 -0.67
N GLN A 111 -3.37 -12.70 0.30
CA GLN A 111 -2.08 -13.38 0.13
C GLN A 111 -1.23 -12.84 -1.05
N SER A 112 -1.30 -11.54 -1.29
CA SER A 112 -0.73 -10.88 -2.46
C SER A 112 0.41 -9.95 -2.09
N LYS A 113 1.30 -9.67 -3.06
CA LYS A 113 2.36 -8.67 -2.94
C LYS A 113 2.04 -7.43 -3.79
N SER A 114 2.18 -6.24 -3.23
CA SER A 114 1.96 -4.97 -3.93
C SER A 114 3.19 -4.07 -3.79
N VAL A 115 3.77 -3.62 -4.89
CA VAL A 115 4.90 -2.66 -4.92
C VAL A 115 4.49 -1.41 -5.69
N LEU A 116 4.19 -0.33 -4.99
CA LEU A 116 3.52 0.84 -5.55
C LEU A 116 4.38 2.08 -5.36
N GLU A 117 4.77 2.74 -6.45
CA GLU A 117 5.66 3.90 -6.41
C GLU A 117 5.03 5.15 -7.05
N ARG A 118 5.06 6.31 -6.38
CA ARG A 118 4.61 7.59 -6.94
C ARG A 118 3.17 7.58 -7.48
N ASN A 119 2.28 6.86 -6.82
CA ASN A 119 0.86 6.81 -7.15
C ASN A 119 0.04 7.74 -6.25
N SER A 120 -1.14 8.10 -6.73
CA SER A 120 -2.16 8.83 -5.98
C SER A 120 -3.36 7.94 -5.70
N ASP A 121 -3.87 8.01 -4.47
CA ASP A 121 -5.10 7.33 -4.01
C ASP A 121 -5.08 5.80 -4.16
N ILE A 122 -4.30 5.14 -3.30
CA ILE A 122 -4.24 3.68 -3.20
C ILE A 122 -5.22 3.19 -2.13
N LYS A 123 -6.01 2.18 -2.45
CA LYS A 123 -6.86 1.42 -1.52
C LYS A 123 -6.56 -0.06 -1.63
N LEU A 124 -6.06 -0.67 -0.56
CA LEU A 124 -5.78 -2.10 -0.48
C LEU A 124 -6.73 -2.75 0.52
N SER A 125 -7.34 -3.87 0.13
CA SER A 125 -8.19 -4.68 0.98
C SER A 125 -7.90 -6.17 0.83
N GLY A 126 -8.43 -6.97 1.75
CA GLY A 126 -8.20 -8.42 1.84
C GLY A 126 -7.33 -8.75 3.04
N ASN A 127 -6.65 -9.90 3.05
CA ASN A 127 -5.88 -10.37 4.20
C ASN A 127 -4.51 -10.88 3.80
N ARG A 128 -3.53 -10.74 4.71
CA ARG A 128 -2.18 -11.32 4.59
C ARG A 128 -1.40 -10.85 3.35
N ASN A 129 -1.57 -9.58 2.97
CA ASN A 129 -0.82 -8.98 1.87
C ASN A 129 0.52 -8.38 2.32
N ASN A 130 1.51 -8.41 1.44
CA ASN A 130 2.78 -7.71 1.59
C ASN A 130 2.77 -6.47 0.70
N VAL A 131 2.91 -5.29 1.28
CA VAL A 131 2.77 -4.01 0.59
C VAL A 131 4.05 -3.22 0.76
N VAL A 132 4.62 -2.74 -0.33
CA VAL A 132 5.68 -1.74 -0.37
C VAL A 132 5.14 -0.54 -1.13
N ALA A 133 5.10 0.62 -0.50
CA ALA A 133 4.51 1.83 -1.05
C ALA A 133 5.52 2.98 -0.97
N LYS A 134 6.14 3.35 -2.09
CA LYS A 134 7.13 4.43 -2.17
C LYS A 134 6.55 5.72 -2.75
N ASP A 135 6.81 6.88 -2.16
CA ASP A 135 6.46 8.21 -2.70
C ASP A 135 4.97 8.39 -3.07
N ASN A 136 4.05 7.65 -2.42
CA ASN A 136 2.63 7.73 -2.74
C ASN A 136 1.96 8.86 -1.94
N THR A 137 0.87 9.44 -2.43
CA THR A 137 0.22 10.55 -1.70
C THR A 137 -0.82 10.06 -0.68
N ASN A 138 -1.64 9.07 -1.02
CA ASN A 138 -2.72 8.57 -0.17
C ASN A 138 -2.73 7.04 -0.20
N LEU A 139 -2.71 6.41 0.97
CA LEU A 139 -2.72 4.96 1.13
C LEU A 139 -3.76 4.57 2.19
N SER A 140 -4.75 3.77 1.81
CA SER A 140 -5.72 3.18 2.72
C SER A 140 -5.60 1.67 2.65
N ILE A 141 -5.46 1.01 3.79
CA ILE A 141 -5.34 -0.44 3.89
C ILE A 141 -6.37 -0.96 4.89
N SER A 142 -7.11 -2.01 4.54
CA SER A 142 -8.12 -2.62 5.40
C SER A 142 -8.10 -4.13 5.34
N GLY A 143 -8.20 -4.76 6.50
CA GLY A 143 -8.14 -6.22 6.67
C GLY A 143 -6.95 -6.61 7.54
N ASP A 144 -6.72 -7.91 7.71
CA ASP A 144 -5.83 -8.42 8.74
C ASP A 144 -4.58 -9.10 8.18
N GLY A 145 -3.49 -9.02 8.95
CA GLY A 145 -2.23 -9.71 8.69
C GLY A 145 -1.37 -9.10 7.59
N HIS A 146 -1.62 -7.85 7.18
CA HIS A 146 -0.79 -7.19 6.18
C HIS A 146 0.59 -6.82 6.74
N GLN A 147 1.64 -7.03 5.94
CA GLN A 147 2.96 -6.43 6.16
C GLN A 147 3.10 -5.26 5.21
N ILE A 148 3.30 -4.05 5.72
CA ILE A 148 3.25 -2.82 4.96
C ILE A 148 4.56 -2.07 5.21
N ILE A 149 5.23 -1.64 4.16
CA ILE A 149 6.40 -0.78 4.20
C ILE A 149 6.05 0.44 3.37
N VAL A 150 6.16 1.63 3.95
CA VAL A 150 5.95 2.89 3.24
C VAL A 150 7.27 3.65 3.19
N GLU A 151 7.77 3.89 1.99
CA GLU A 151 9.00 4.64 1.74
C GLU A 151 8.65 6.09 1.33
N ASN A 152 9.29 7.05 2.00
CA ASN A 152 9.09 8.50 1.88
C ASN A 152 7.78 9.06 2.51
N ALA A 153 7.89 10.27 3.05
CA ALA A 153 7.16 10.70 4.25
C ALA A 153 5.93 11.58 4.02
N ASP A 154 5.58 11.90 2.76
CA ASP A 154 4.46 12.79 2.45
C ASP A 154 3.13 12.04 2.18
N SER A 155 3.10 10.73 2.48
CA SER A 155 1.90 9.90 2.33
C SER A 155 0.93 10.07 3.50
N HIS A 156 -0.35 10.33 3.21
CA HIS A 156 -1.43 10.12 4.17
C HIS A 156 -1.80 8.64 4.22
N ILE A 157 -1.53 7.99 5.36
CA ILE A 157 -1.70 6.54 5.54
C ILE A 157 -2.82 6.24 6.53
N ILE A 158 -3.78 5.42 6.11
CA ILE A 158 -4.84 4.86 6.95
C ILE A 158 -4.69 3.34 6.92
N THR A 159 -4.63 2.72 8.10
CA THR A 159 -4.68 1.25 8.21
C THR A 159 -5.76 0.83 9.19
N ARG A 160 -6.51 -0.22 8.85
CA ARG A 160 -7.55 -0.84 9.67
C ARG A 160 -7.33 -2.35 9.70
N GLY A 161 -7.44 -2.96 10.87
CA GLY A 161 -7.19 -4.39 11.09
C GLY A 161 -5.77 -4.70 11.56
N GLU A 162 -5.55 -5.95 11.96
CA GLU A 162 -4.35 -6.42 12.65
C GLU A 162 -3.14 -6.52 11.70
N ASN A 163 -2.52 -5.38 11.42
CA ASN A 163 -1.47 -5.25 10.41
C ASN A 163 -0.08 -5.05 11.01
N SER A 164 0.90 -4.80 10.17
CA SER A 164 2.29 -4.52 10.51
C SER A 164 2.79 -3.42 9.57
N LEU A 165 2.80 -2.17 10.01
CA LEU A 165 3.29 -1.02 9.22
C LEU A 165 4.69 -0.56 9.61
N GLY A 166 5.63 -0.62 8.68
CA GLY A 166 6.93 0.04 8.66
C GLY A 166 6.90 1.33 7.82
N ILE A 167 7.59 2.38 8.26
CA ILE A 167 7.77 3.62 7.52
C ILE A 167 9.27 3.87 7.36
N GLU A 168 9.76 3.90 6.14
CA GLU A 168 11.15 4.16 5.80
C GLU A 168 11.27 5.58 5.21
N LYS A 169 12.32 6.31 5.62
CA LYS A 169 12.62 7.63 5.07
C LYS A 169 14.06 7.63 4.56
N GLU A 170 14.25 8.03 3.31
CA GLU A 170 15.58 8.38 2.82
C GLU A 170 16.05 9.65 3.55
N SER A 171 17.19 9.56 4.24
CA SER A 171 17.84 10.72 4.85
C SER A 171 18.64 11.45 3.77
N ASP A 172 18.29 12.71 3.49
CA ASP A 172 18.95 13.59 2.51
C ASP A 172 20.40 13.99 2.83
N PHE A 173 21.14 13.23 3.63
CA PHE A 173 22.54 13.52 3.94
C PHE A 173 23.42 12.35 3.53
N GLY A 174 24.26 12.60 2.51
CA GLY A 174 25.20 11.67 1.89
C GLY A 174 26.31 11.17 2.81
N GLN A 175 25.95 10.40 3.84
CA GLN A 175 26.89 9.55 4.57
C GLN A 175 26.46 8.09 4.49
N PRO A 176 27.37 7.15 4.14
CA PRO A 176 27.09 5.73 4.20
C PRO A 176 26.94 5.34 5.68
N GLY A 177 25.72 5.00 6.10
CA GLY A 177 25.43 4.62 7.49
C GLY A 177 24.04 4.99 8.03
N SER A 178 23.10 5.43 7.18
CA SER A 178 21.73 5.72 7.61
C SER A 178 21.06 4.45 8.15
N LYS A 179 20.87 4.45 9.48
CA LYS A 179 20.27 3.35 10.22
C LYS A 179 18.81 3.20 9.84
N LEU A 180 18.49 2.00 9.37
CA LEU A 180 17.16 1.48 9.10
C LEU A 180 16.20 1.79 10.25
N ILE A 181 15.03 2.38 9.94
CA ILE A 181 13.99 2.60 10.94
C ILE A 181 12.75 1.79 10.53
N ARG A 182 12.50 0.68 11.24
CA ARG A 182 11.34 -0.20 11.05
C ARG A 182 10.29 0.11 12.10
N PHE A 183 9.06 0.23 11.64
CA PHE A 183 7.89 0.39 12.48
C PHE A 183 7.04 -0.89 12.33
N LEU A 184 6.28 -1.28 13.36
CA LEU A 184 5.38 -2.44 13.34
C LEU A 184 4.05 -2.02 13.97
N ILE A 185 3.04 -1.66 13.20
CA ILE A 185 1.73 -1.24 13.74
C ILE A 185 0.68 -2.34 13.64
N SER A 186 0.37 -3.02 14.75
CA SER A 186 -0.75 -3.95 14.91
C SER A 186 -1.85 -3.31 15.76
N TYR A 187 -3.01 -3.03 15.17
CA TYR A 187 -4.14 -2.39 15.84
C TYR A 187 -5.47 -2.97 15.35
N ASN A 188 -6.47 -3.10 16.22
CA ASN A 188 -7.80 -3.60 15.85
C ASN A 188 -8.83 -2.44 15.90
N GLY A 189 -8.54 -1.37 15.17
CA GLY A 189 -9.37 -0.17 14.97
C GLY A 189 -8.77 0.78 13.89
N GLN A 190 -9.24 2.03 13.78
CA GLN A 190 -8.63 3.03 12.88
C GLN A 190 -7.42 3.73 13.53
N ALA A 191 -6.20 3.40 13.08
CA ALA A 191 -5.01 4.17 13.40
C ALA A 191 -4.76 5.16 12.25
N THR A 192 -4.68 6.45 12.58
CA THR A 192 -4.31 7.51 11.64
C THR A 192 -3.00 8.13 12.10
N ILE A 193 -1.99 8.09 11.24
CA ILE A 193 -0.74 8.82 11.45
C ILE A 193 -0.88 10.13 10.68
N ASN A 194 -1.33 11.17 11.38
CA ASN A 194 -1.31 12.53 10.86
C ASN A 194 0.06 13.13 11.19
N LYS A 195 0.87 13.36 10.16
CA LYS A 195 2.23 13.84 10.33
C LYS A 195 2.38 15.23 9.74
N ASP A 196 2.56 16.20 10.61
CA ASP A 196 3.31 17.42 10.33
C ASP A 196 4.74 17.17 10.86
N PHE A 197 5.66 16.77 9.98
CA PHE A 197 7.12 16.72 10.17
C PHE A 197 7.69 15.93 11.37
N CYS A 198 8.24 14.74 11.11
CA CYS A 198 8.98 13.99 12.13
C CYS A 198 9.95 12.93 11.55
N LYS A 199 11.16 12.77 12.11
CA LYS A 199 12.16 11.72 11.77
C LYS A 199 12.37 10.77 12.97
N LEU A 200 11.38 10.62 13.87
CA LEU A 200 11.49 9.85 15.11
C LEU A 200 11.53 8.33 14.84
N GLY A 201 12.43 7.62 15.55
CA GLY A 201 12.83 6.22 15.37
C GLY A 201 11.77 5.09 15.52
N ASN A 202 12.25 3.83 15.62
CA ASN A 202 11.48 2.58 15.50
C ASN A 202 10.21 2.45 16.37
N ILE A 203 8.99 2.52 15.84
CA ILE A 203 7.77 2.27 16.65
C ILE A 203 7.34 0.81 16.51
N LYS A 204 7.28 0.02 17.58
CA LYS A 204 6.87 -1.39 17.54
C LYS A 204 5.61 -1.64 18.35
N LEU A 205 4.43 -1.62 17.75
CA LEU A 205 3.15 -1.92 18.38
C LEU A 205 2.92 -3.42 18.55
N LYS A 206 2.43 -3.83 19.72
CA LYS A 206 2.10 -5.22 20.03
C LYS A 206 0.77 -5.27 20.79
N LYS A 207 -0.20 -6.03 20.29
CA LYS A 207 -1.38 -6.44 21.06
C LYS A 207 -1.02 -7.58 22.02
N THR A 208 -1.46 -7.48 23.26
CA THR A 208 -1.56 -8.60 24.21
C THR A 208 -3.01 -8.75 24.61
N PHE A 209 -3.46 -9.99 24.78
CA PHE A 209 -4.85 -10.46 24.68
C PHE A 209 -5.92 -9.68 25.47
N ASP A 210 -5.54 -8.84 26.44
CA ASP A 210 -6.50 -8.20 27.36
C ASP A 210 -6.53 -6.66 27.31
N ARG A 211 -5.65 -5.99 26.54
CA ARG A 211 -5.55 -4.52 26.45
C ARG A 211 -4.96 -4.05 25.11
N CYS A 212 -5.44 -2.93 24.57
CA CYS A 212 -4.84 -2.30 23.40
C CYS A 212 -3.58 -1.51 23.81
N HIS A 213 -2.40 -2.01 23.43
CA HIS A 213 -1.12 -1.33 23.69
C HIS A 213 -0.44 -0.91 22.39
N VAL A 214 0.15 0.27 22.42
CA VAL A 214 1.00 0.86 21.39
C VAL A 214 2.38 1.08 22.01
N ASP A 215 3.31 0.19 21.69
CA ASP A 215 4.70 0.25 22.10
C ASP A 215 5.50 1.08 21.07
N ILE A 216 6.18 2.12 21.52
CA ILE A 216 6.92 3.08 20.70
C ILE A 216 8.36 3.06 21.16
N GLU A 217 9.31 2.80 20.28
CA GLU A 217 10.72 2.76 20.61
C GLU A 217 11.51 3.81 19.81
N ILE A 218 11.53 5.01 20.36
CA ILE A 218 12.12 6.16 19.66
C ILE A 218 13.63 6.09 19.81
N HIS A 219 14.32 5.67 18.76
CA HIS A 219 15.78 5.68 18.72
C HIS A 219 16.31 7.12 18.52
N MET A 220 16.42 7.87 19.62
CA MET A 220 17.04 9.19 19.66
C MET A 220 18.28 9.21 20.55
N PRO A 221 19.24 10.11 20.27
CA PRO A 221 20.49 10.23 21.03
C PRO A 221 20.26 10.80 22.43
N GLU A 222 19.22 11.63 22.57
CA GLU A 222 18.86 12.32 23.81
C GLU A 222 17.47 11.91 24.29
N SER A 223 17.14 12.29 25.53
CA SER A 223 15.92 11.88 26.21
C SER A 223 14.66 12.28 25.43
N VAL A 224 13.84 11.29 25.13
CA VAL A 224 12.51 11.48 24.56
C VAL A 224 11.51 11.71 25.69
N GLN A 225 10.49 12.53 25.48
CA GLN A 225 9.47 12.81 26.49
C GLN A 225 8.08 12.96 25.88
N VAL A 226 7.04 12.60 26.64
CA VAL A 226 5.67 12.96 26.29
C VAL A 226 5.46 14.44 26.60
N VAL A 227 5.25 15.26 25.58
CA VAL A 227 5.03 16.72 25.75
C VAL A 227 3.56 17.10 25.80
N HIS A 228 2.67 16.19 25.38
CA HIS A 228 1.24 16.43 25.43
C HIS A 228 0.46 15.11 25.52
N LYS A 229 -0.56 15.06 26.38
CA LYS A 229 -1.50 13.94 26.52
C LYS A 229 -2.92 14.50 26.66
N THR A 230 -3.83 14.00 25.83
CA THR A 230 -5.29 14.16 25.97
C THR A 230 -5.93 12.79 25.84
N ALA A 231 -7.26 12.72 25.98
CA ALA A 231 -8.00 11.47 25.82
C ALA A 231 -7.67 10.78 24.49
N GLY A 232 -7.68 11.46 23.34
CA GLY A 232 -7.47 10.80 22.04
C GLY A 232 -6.11 11.03 21.39
N LYS A 233 -5.20 11.75 22.05
CA LYS A 233 -3.97 12.25 21.40
C LYS A 233 -2.80 12.31 22.37
N ILE A 234 -1.66 11.84 21.89
CA ILE A 234 -0.35 11.96 22.54
C ILE A 234 0.60 12.63 21.57
N ILE A 235 1.40 13.57 22.08
CA ILE A 235 2.53 14.13 21.35
C ILE A 235 3.78 13.74 22.12
N VAL A 236 4.66 13.01 21.45
CA VAL A 236 5.98 12.65 21.95
C VAL A 236 6.99 13.56 21.27
N SER A 237 7.93 14.13 22.03
CA SER A 237 8.98 14.98 21.49
C SER A 237 10.35 14.50 21.94
N GLY A 238 11.33 14.65 21.06
CA GLY A 238 12.74 14.40 21.38
C GLY A 238 13.65 15.26 20.52
N ILE A 239 14.95 15.21 20.80
CA ILE A 239 15.99 15.91 20.06
C ILE A 239 16.72 14.88 19.20
N SER A 240 16.82 15.15 17.90
CA SER A 240 17.46 14.26 16.93
C SER A 240 19.00 14.33 17.00
N ASN A 241 19.66 13.44 16.25
CA ASN A 241 21.12 13.47 16.08
C ASN A 241 21.65 14.78 15.47
N THR A 242 20.77 15.59 14.88
CA THR A 242 21.12 16.89 14.30
C THR A 242 20.79 18.06 15.24
N GLY A 243 20.33 17.79 16.46
CA GLY A 243 19.93 18.82 17.43
C GLY A 243 18.55 19.43 17.14
N GLU A 244 17.81 18.91 16.16
CA GLU A 244 16.46 19.40 15.84
C GLU A 244 15.43 18.81 16.80
N LYS A 245 14.49 19.64 17.25
CA LYS A 245 13.32 19.16 18.00
C LYS A 245 12.33 18.50 17.05
N GLU A 246 11.96 17.27 17.35
CA GLU A 246 10.99 16.51 16.57
C GLU A 246 9.78 16.13 17.41
N GLN A 247 8.62 15.97 16.76
CA GLN A 247 7.37 15.62 17.42
C GLN A 247 6.60 14.54 16.67
N LEU A 248 6.24 13.48 17.37
CA LEU A 248 5.38 12.43 16.87
C LEU A 248 4.00 12.60 17.51
N THR A 249 3.01 12.90 16.68
CA THR A 249 1.61 12.91 17.11
C THR A 249 1.01 11.53 16.88
N ILE A 250 0.45 10.95 17.93
CA ILE A 250 -0.27 9.68 17.90
C ILE A 250 -1.69 9.97 18.33
N THR A 251 -2.63 9.71 17.44
CA THR A 251 -4.06 9.79 17.73
C THR A 251 -4.65 8.38 17.80
N GLY A 252 -5.46 8.13 18.81
CA GLY A 252 -6.13 6.85 19.02
C GLY A 252 -7.40 7.04 19.86
N PRO A 253 -7.98 5.95 20.35
CA PRO A 253 -9.04 5.99 21.37
C PRO A 253 -8.57 6.66 22.66
N GLN A 254 -9.39 6.57 23.72
CA GLN A 254 -9.04 7.09 25.04
C GLN A 254 -7.71 6.50 25.54
N VAL A 255 -6.72 7.34 25.83
CA VAL A 255 -5.42 6.94 26.36
C VAL A 255 -5.59 6.66 27.85
N ASP A 256 -5.47 5.38 28.20
CA ASP A 256 -5.47 4.90 29.58
C ASP A 256 -4.12 5.23 30.24
N GLN A 257 -3.07 4.48 29.90
CA GLN A 257 -1.77 4.54 30.56
C GLN A 257 -0.64 4.90 29.59
N ILE A 258 0.38 5.60 30.08
CA ILE A 258 1.67 5.71 29.39
C ILE A 258 2.76 5.28 30.37
N SER A 259 3.58 4.32 29.99
CA SER A 259 4.80 3.98 30.74
C SER A 259 6.02 4.27 29.88
N GLN A 260 6.98 5.02 30.43
CA GLN A 260 8.23 5.32 29.76
C GLN A 260 9.38 4.53 30.42
N LYS A 261 10.23 3.92 29.59
CA LYS A 261 11.50 3.34 30.02
C LYS A 261 12.59 3.77 29.04
N MET A 262 13.45 4.70 29.47
CA MET A 262 14.44 5.36 28.63
C MET A 262 13.78 5.98 27.37
N ASN A 263 14.17 5.49 26.20
CA ASN A 263 13.72 5.91 24.88
C ASN A 263 12.51 5.10 24.37
N CYS A 264 11.94 4.24 25.21
CA CYS A 264 10.75 3.45 24.91
C CYS A 264 9.53 4.00 25.65
N PHE A 265 8.40 4.09 24.96
CA PHE A 265 7.07 4.36 25.53
C PHE A 265 6.18 3.18 25.27
N ARG A 266 5.36 2.82 26.24
CA ARG A 266 4.19 1.98 26.05
C ARG A 266 2.98 2.82 26.34
N ILE A 267 2.16 3.04 25.34
CA ILE A 267 0.86 3.66 25.46
C ILE A 267 -0.18 2.55 25.56
N THR A 268 -1.09 2.66 26.50
CA THR A 268 -2.25 1.80 26.64
C THR A 268 -3.47 2.63 26.28
N PHE A 269 -4.28 2.12 25.37
CA PHE A 269 -5.58 2.67 25.06
C PHE A 269 -6.64 1.89 25.81
N ASP A 270 -7.58 2.62 26.39
CA ASP A 270 -8.80 2.08 26.97
C ASP A 270 -9.67 1.54 25.84
N ASN A 271 -10.13 0.31 26.00
CA ASN A 271 -11.06 -0.36 25.06
C ASN A 271 -12.52 -0.23 25.49
N THR A 272 -12.82 0.58 26.51
CA THR A 272 -14.19 0.87 26.92
C THR A 272 -14.83 1.91 25.99
N SER A 273 -15.10 1.51 24.75
CA SER A 273 -15.97 2.23 23.82
C SER A 273 -16.78 1.25 22.98
#